data_AF-A0A534A537-F1
#
_entry.id   AF-A0A534A537-F1
#
_cell.length_a   1.000
_cell.length_b   1.000
_cell.length_c   1.000
_cell.angle_alpha   90.00
_cell.angle_beta   90.00
_cell.angle_gamma   90.00
#
_symmetry.space_group_name_H-M   'P 1'
#
loop_
_entity.id
_entity.type
_entity.pdbx_description
1 polymer ?
#
loop_
_entity_poly.entity_id
_entity_poly.type
_entity_poly.pdbx_seq_one_letter_code
_entity_poly.pdbx_strand_id
1 'polypeptide(L)'
;RLYRETYSNAELSFEELTPEYFSNVLRECAGRALCATYWAGDKLIAFNLVLHDGERLIDKFLGMDYAVARQYNLYFYTWIENVRWCIAHGIKLYQSGQGLHREKLRLGSRLAANWLWYRHRNPVLDRILASVEKLARLDRHDADLAALNPPSAPAPGTPRSSLWLAWLTLVGCEMLCQVALKFAGRATGEFDFSLAGFARALSSPWLWTAIGTYVCGFLAWMLILRKSRLSQAFPTSAIVFVGVMFSSWLVLGEALTWNMLAGAMLITGGILLLGSESDEVQLPPLNH
;
A
#
# COMPACT_ATOMS: atom_id res chain seq x y z
N ARG A 1 16.40 7.94 21.62
CA ARG A 1 17.45 8.00 20.57
C ARG A 1 17.37 6.79 19.64
N LEU A 2 17.75 5.60 20.09
CA LEU A 2 17.80 4.37 19.27
C LEU A 2 16.47 4.06 18.54
N TYR A 3 15.33 4.28 19.21
CA TYR A 3 14.02 4.13 18.57
C TYR A 3 13.83 5.08 17.37
N ARG A 4 14.20 6.37 17.54
CA ARG A 4 14.08 7.36 16.47
C ARG A 4 15.01 7.05 15.30
N GLU A 5 16.20 6.53 15.58
CA GLU A 5 17.11 6.06 14.54
C GLU A 5 16.48 4.93 13.73
N THR A 6 15.93 3.89 14.37
CA THR A 6 15.16 2.85 13.68
C THR A 6 13.96 3.42 12.92
N TYR A 7 13.20 4.32 13.53
CA TYR A 7 12.02 4.95 12.92
C TYR A 7 12.38 5.73 11.64
N SER A 8 13.48 6.48 11.66
CA SER A 8 13.97 7.26 10.50
C SER A 8 14.52 6.40 9.36
N ASN A 9 14.88 5.15 9.64
CA ASN A 9 15.41 4.20 8.65
C ASN A 9 14.33 3.19 8.18
N ALA A 10 13.09 3.29 8.66
CA ALA A 10 12.00 2.40 8.25
C ALA A 10 11.30 2.95 7.00
N GLU A 11 11.12 2.12 5.98
CA GLU A 11 10.42 2.49 4.73
C GLU A 11 8.94 2.83 4.95
N LEU A 12 8.32 2.22 5.96
CA LEU A 12 6.92 2.41 6.34
C LEU A 12 6.82 2.61 7.85
N SER A 13 6.42 3.82 8.25
CA SER A 13 6.27 4.22 9.65
C SER A 13 4.88 4.83 9.84
N PHE A 14 4.03 4.18 10.66
CA PHE A 14 2.65 4.64 10.88
C PHE A 14 2.55 5.74 11.95
N GLU A 15 3.32 5.65 13.03
CA GLU A 15 3.21 6.55 14.19
C GLU A 15 4.58 6.68 14.90
N GLU A 16 4.98 7.90 15.23
CA GLU A 16 6.18 8.14 16.06
C GLU A 16 5.80 8.07 17.55
N LEU A 17 6.41 7.13 18.28
CA LEU A 17 6.15 6.92 19.70
C LEU A 17 7.00 7.84 20.58
N THR A 18 6.37 8.40 21.62
CA THR A 18 7.07 9.21 22.63
C THR A 18 7.83 8.34 23.63
N PRO A 19 8.86 8.88 24.31
CA PRO A 19 9.52 8.17 25.42
C PRO A 19 8.54 7.74 26.53
N GLU A 20 7.50 8.52 26.77
CA GLU A 20 6.47 8.23 27.79
C GLU A 20 5.72 6.93 27.46
N TYR A 21 5.51 6.62 26.19
CA TYR A 21 4.91 5.35 25.78
C TYR A 21 5.68 4.16 26.36
N PHE A 22 7.01 4.14 26.19
CA PHE A 22 7.85 3.05 26.69
C PHE A 22 7.83 2.98 28.22
N SER A 23 7.93 4.12 28.89
CA SER A 23 7.85 4.18 30.36
C SER A 23 6.49 3.71 30.90
N ASN A 24 5.40 4.09 30.23
CA ASN A 24 4.05 3.70 30.61
C ASN A 24 3.83 2.20 30.37
N VAL A 25 4.27 1.64 29.24
CA VAL A 25 4.17 0.19 28.98
C VAL A 25 4.91 -0.60 30.05
N LEU A 26 6.15 -0.22 30.39
CA LEU A 26 6.93 -0.94 31.41
C LEU A 26 6.31 -0.84 32.81
N ARG A 27 5.64 0.28 33.13
CA ARG A 27 4.97 0.49 34.42
C ARG A 27 3.64 -0.24 34.50
N GLU A 28 2.76 -0.03 33.54
CA GLU A 28 1.38 -0.56 33.54
C GLU A 28 1.33 -2.06 33.22
N CYS A 29 2.33 -2.58 32.50
CA CYS A 29 2.49 -4.01 32.22
C CYS A 29 3.62 -4.63 33.05
N ALA A 30 3.86 -4.14 34.27
CA ALA A 30 4.89 -4.68 35.16
C ALA A 30 4.76 -6.22 35.29
N GLY A 31 5.90 -6.92 35.18
CA GLY A 31 5.96 -8.39 35.19
C GLY A 31 5.50 -9.08 33.90
N ARG A 32 5.04 -8.30 32.89
CA ARG A 32 4.67 -8.78 31.55
C ARG A 32 5.34 -7.99 30.42
N ALA A 33 6.01 -6.89 30.74
CA ALA A 33 6.79 -6.09 29.80
C ALA A 33 8.24 -6.01 30.29
N LEU A 34 9.18 -6.24 29.37
CA LEU A 34 10.61 -6.20 29.64
C LEU A 34 11.30 -5.38 28.57
N CYS A 35 12.34 -4.65 28.96
CA CYS A 35 13.20 -3.93 28.04
C CYS A 35 14.60 -4.53 28.12
N ALA A 36 14.95 -5.37 27.15
CA ALA A 36 16.31 -5.86 27.00
C ALA A 36 17.19 -4.72 26.46
N THR A 37 18.37 -4.53 27.06
CA THR A 37 19.32 -3.49 26.64
C THR A 37 20.64 -4.13 26.25
N TYR A 38 21.26 -3.62 25.19
CA TYR A 38 22.47 -4.18 24.59
C TYR A 38 23.54 -3.11 24.54
N TRP A 39 24.71 -3.45 25.07
CA TRP A 39 25.80 -2.51 25.33
C TRP A 39 27.09 -2.97 24.66
N ALA A 40 27.84 -2.04 24.06
CA ALA A 40 29.23 -2.23 23.67
C ALA A 40 30.11 -1.32 24.52
N GLY A 41 30.79 -1.90 25.51
CA GLY A 41 31.41 -1.12 26.59
C GLY A 41 30.35 -0.29 27.32
N ASP A 42 30.58 1.00 27.44
CA ASP A 42 29.67 1.94 28.13
C ASP A 42 28.58 2.52 27.21
N LYS A 43 28.54 2.12 25.92
CA LYS A 43 27.58 2.65 24.95
C LYS A 43 26.40 1.70 24.78
N LEU A 44 25.19 2.20 25.05
CA LEU A 44 23.95 1.52 24.69
C LEU A 44 23.77 1.57 23.17
N ILE A 45 23.74 0.40 22.53
CA ILE A 45 23.69 0.25 21.06
C ILE A 45 22.39 -0.35 20.54
N ALA A 46 21.63 -1.05 21.38
CA ALA A 46 20.28 -1.47 21.05
C ALA A 46 19.40 -1.62 22.30
N PHE A 47 18.10 -1.58 22.10
CA PHE A 47 17.13 -2.03 23.09
C PHE A 47 16.00 -2.80 22.40
N ASN A 48 15.40 -3.74 23.10
CA ASN A 48 14.25 -4.50 22.62
C ASN A 48 13.16 -4.52 23.68
N LEU A 49 12.03 -3.87 23.39
CA LEU A 49 10.84 -3.91 24.22
C LEU A 49 10.03 -5.15 23.85
N VAL A 50 9.92 -6.07 24.79
CA VAL A 50 9.18 -7.32 24.64
C VAL A 50 8.03 -7.40 25.64
N LEU A 51 6.97 -8.08 25.23
CA LEU A 51 5.82 -8.39 26.09
C LEU A 51 5.68 -9.90 26.21
N HIS A 52 5.36 -10.42 27.39
CA HIS A 52 5.13 -11.85 27.59
C HIS A 52 3.93 -12.13 28.48
N ASP A 53 3.30 -13.29 28.27
CA ASP A 53 2.20 -13.82 29.07
C ASP A 53 2.51 -15.17 29.73
N GLY A 54 3.76 -15.65 29.59
CA GLY A 54 4.23 -16.95 30.10
C GLY A 54 4.17 -18.09 29.07
N GLU A 55 3.32 -17.98 28.06
CA GLU A 55 3.25 -18.95 26.94
C GLU A 55 3.89 -18.37 25.67
N ARG A 56 3.84 -17.05 25.53
CA ARG A 56 4.29 -16.29 24.37
C ARG A 56 5.18 -15.12 24.78
N LEU A 57 6.25 -14.90 24.00
CA LEU A 57 7.04 -13.67 23.98
C LEU A 57 6.76 -12.93 22.67
N ILE A 58 6.43 -11.64 22.77
CA ILE A 58 6.15 -10.73 21.67
C ILE A 58 7.30 -9.75 21.56
N ASP A 59 8.04 -9.81 20.46
CA ASP A 59 8.97 -8.76 20.07
C ASP A 59 8.18 -7.55 19.57
N LYS A 60 8.06 -6.52 20.40
CA LYS A 60 7.14 -5.40 20.17
C LYS A 60 7.85 -4.22 19.50
N PHE A 61 9.03 -3.83 19.99
CA PHE A 61 9.84 -2.77 19.38
C PHE A 61 11.34 -3.03 19.55
N LEU A 62 12.08 -2.92 18.44
CA LEU A 62 13.54 -2.96 18.41
C LEU A 62 14.09 -1.58 18.04
N GLY A 63 14.93 -1.00 18.92
CA GLY A 63 15.71 0.19 18.62
C GLY A 63 17.19 -0.17 18.48
N MET A 64 17.86 0.30 17.43
CA MET A 64 19.27 0.01 17.17
C MET A 64 20.03 1.25 16.75
N ASP A 65 21.32 1.30 17.08
CA ASP A 65 22.27 2.27 16.53
C ASP A 65 22.75 1.74 15.17
N TYR A 66 22.29 2.38 14.10
CA TYR A 66 22.54 1.92 12.73
C TYR A 66 24.01 2.07 12.30
N ALA A 67 24.80 2.92 12.98
CA ALA A 67 26.22 3.05 12.70
C ALA A 67 26.98 1.76 13.04
N VAL A 68 26.47 0.96 13.98
CA VAL A 68 27.10 -0.29 14.45
C VAL A 68 26.23 -1.53 14.25
N ALA A 69 24.98 -1.36 13.79
CA ALA A 69 24.02 -2.45 13.63
C ALA A 69 24.50 -3.60 12.74
N ARG A 70 25.15 -3.27 11.61
CA ARG A 70 25.73 -4.27 10.71
C ARG A 70 26.99 -4.92 11.28
N GLN A 71 27.85 -4.13 11.92
CA GLN A 71 29.08 -4.64 12.51
C GLN A 71 28.82 -5.71 13.58
N TYR A 72 27.82 -5.49 14.44
CA TYR A 72 27.46 -6.43 15.51
C TYR A 72 26.28 -7.35 15.14
N ASN A 73 25.77 -7.29 13.91
CA ASN A 73 24.58 -8.04 13.48
C ASN A 73 23.41 -7.91 14.46
N LEU A 74 23.15 -6.69 14.95
CA LEU A 74 22.28 -6.44 16.11
C LEU A 74 20.89 -7.07 15.94
N TYR A 75 20.30 -7.01 14.74
CA TYR A 75 19.01 -7.64 14.47
C TYR A 75 19.00 -9.14 14.77
N PHE A 76 20.00 -9.88 14.28
CA PHE A 76 20.12 -11.32 14.51
C PHE A 76 20.47 -11.63 15.96
N TYR A 77 21.32 -10.81 16.57
CA TYR A 77 21.72 -10.98 17.96
C TYR A 77 20.53 -10.82 18.91
N THR A 78 19.76 -9.73 18.79
CA THR A 78 18.58 -9.50 19.62
C THR A 78 17.54 -10.60 19.45
N TRP A 79 17.40 -11.12 18.22
CA TRP A 79 16.52 -12.23 17.94
C TRP A 79 16.94 -13.51 18.68
N ILE A 80 18.21 -13.91 18.58
CA ILE A 80 18.73 -15.12 19.22
C ILE A 80 18.62 -15.00 20.75
N GLU A 81 18.89 -13.82 21.30
CA GLU A 81 18.73 -13.57 22.74
C GLU A 81 17.27 -13.67 23.19
N ASN A 82 16.31 -13.18 22.40
CA ASN A 82 14.89 -13.39 22.68
C ASN A 82 14.51 -14.88 22.68
N VAL A 83 15.04 -15.66 21.72
CA VAL A 83 14.82 -17.12 21.66
C VAL A 83 15.45 -17.82 22.88
N ARG A 84 16.67 -17.45 23.26
CA ARG A 84 17.33 -17.96 24.46
C ARG A 84 16.54 -17.64 25.72
N TRP A 85 16.01 -16.43 25.82
CA TRP A 85 15.17 -16.02 26.93
C TRP A 85 13.89 -16.86 27.00
N CYS A 86 13.24 -17.12 25.87
CA CYS A 86 12.09 -18.03 25.82
C CYS A 86 12.43 -19.43 26.34
N ILE A 87 13.55 -20.00 25.89
CA ILE A 87 14.00 -21.34 26.31
C ILE A 87 14.26 -21.37 27.82
N ALA A 88 14.96 -20.36 28.35
CA ALA A 88 15.30 -20.27 29.77
C ALA A 88 14.06 -20.16 30.67
N HIS A 89 12.98 -19.55 30.18
CA HIS A 89 11.74 -19.33 30.94
C HIS A 89 10.61 -20.29 30.56
N GLY A 90 10.88 -21.31 29.73
CA GLY A 90 9.89 -22.31 29.32
C GLY A 90 8.77 -21.78 28.41
N ILE A 91 9.00 -20.65 27.73
CA ILE A 91 8.02 -20.00 26.85
C ILE A 91 8.04 -20.70 25.50
N LYS A 92 6.85 -21.14 25.05
CA LYS A 92 6.70 -22.03 23.89
C LYS A 92 6.67 -21.29 22.56
N LEU A 93 6.29 -20.02 22.56
CA LEU A 93 6.08 -19.24 21.34
C LEU A 93 6.85 -17.92 21.36
N TYR A 94 7.78 -17.76 20.42
CA TYR A 94 8.38 -16.46 20.10
C TYR A 94 7.67 -15.85 18.90
N GLN A 95 7.13 -14.65 19.06
CA GLN A 95 6.49 -13.86 18.00
C GLN A 95 7.32 -12.64 17.65
N SER A 96 7.97 -12.71 16.49
CA SER A 96 8.98 -11.78 16.01
C SER A 96 8.45 -10.53 15.28
N GLY A 97 7.34 -9.93 15.72
CA GLY A 97 6.78 -8.70 15.12
C GLY A 97 6.31 -8.80 13.66
N GLN A 98 5.94 -7.68 13.02
CA GLN A 98 5.54 -7.56 11.59
C GLN A 98 6.73 -7.08 10.72
N GLY A 99 6.69 -7.23 9.38
CA GLY A 99 7.78 -6.87 8.43
C GLY A 99 8.90 -7.92 8.26
N LEU A 100 9.91 -7.66 7.41
CA LEU A 100 11.12 -8.50 7.21
C LEU A 100 10.85 -10.01 7.06
N HIS A 101 9.85 -10.38 6.25
CA HIS A 101 9.33 -11.76 6.27
C HIS A 101 10.35 -12.79 5.78
N ARG A 102 11.22 -12.38 4.83
CA ARG A 102 12.28 -13.22 4.30
C ARG A 102 13.30 -13.61 5.36
N GLU A 103 13.72 -12.66 6.19
CA GLU A 103 14.64 -12.86 7.30
C GLU A 103 14.01 -13.74 8.38
N LYS A 104 12.74 -13.51 8.68
CA LYS A 104 11.99 -14.29 9.70
C LYS A 104 11.89 -15.77 9.34
N LEU A 105 11.58 -16.08 8.07
CA LEU A 105 11.56 -17.46 7.60
C LEU A 105 12.94 -18.12 7.62
N ARG A 106 13.99 -17.38 7.25
CA ARG A 106 15.39 -17.88 7.34
C ARG A 106 15.77 -18.23 8.78
N LEU A 107 15.20 -17.52 9.76
CA LEU A 107 15.38 -17.76 11.19
C LEU A 107 14.39 -18.77 11.78
N GLY A 108 13.60 -19.45 10.94
CA GLY A 108 12.72 -20.55 11.36
C GLY A 108 11.34 -20.13 11.84
N SER A 109 10.96 -18.85 11.72
CA SER A 109 9.58 -18.43 12.01
C SER A 109 8.59 -19.07 11.04
N ARG A 110 7.35 -19.25 11.52
CA ARG A 110 6.20 -19.55 10.66
C ARG A 110 5.37 -18.29 10.51
N LEU A 111 4.93 -17.99 9.29
CA LEU A 111 4.02 -16.88 9.05
C LEU A 111 2.62 -17.29 9.47
N ALA A 112 2.03 -16.50 10.37
CA ALA A 112 0.65 -16.65 10.79
C ALA A 112 -0.19 -15.52 10.19
N ALA A 113 -1.34 -15.86 9.62
CA ALA A 113 -2.27 -14.87 9.10
C ALA A 113 -2.84 -14.03 10.25
N ASN A 114 -2.77 -12.70 10.12
CA ASN A 114 -3.45 -11.77 11.01
C ASN A 114 -4.79 -11.39 10.40
N TRP A 115 -5.86 -11.45 11.20
CA TRP A 115 -7.21 -11.09 10.77
C TRP A 115 -7.58 -9.74 11.37
N LEU A 116 -7.95 -8.77 10.52
CA LEU A 116 -8.51 -7.50 10.96
C LEU A 116 -10.03 -7.55 10.75
N TRP A 117 -10.77 -7.58 11.86
CA TRP A 117 -12.23 -7.47 11.81
C TRP A 117 -12.64 -6.02 12.01
N TYR A 118 -13.47 -5.49 11.11
CA TYR A 118 -14.08 -4.18 11.25
C TYR A 118 -15.59 -4.28 11.03
N ARG A 119 -16.32 -3.38 11.68
CA ARG A 119 -17.76 -3.18 11.48
C ARG A 119 -18.07 -1.71 11.61
N HIS A 120 -18.67 -1.14 10.58
CA HIS A 120 -19.06 0.25 10.62
C HIS A 120 -20.46 0.39 11.23
N ARG A 121 -20.69 1.44 12.05
CA ARG A 121 -21.99 1.66 12.71
C ARG A 121 -23.11 1.94 11.70
N ASN A 122 -22.79 2.63 10.61
CA ASN A 122 -23.73 2.89 9.51
C ASN A 122 -23.77 1.69 8.54
N PRO A 123 -24.94 1.05 8.34
CA PRO A 123 -25.08 -0.16 7.51
C PRO A 123 -24.83 0.08 6.01
N VAL A 124 -24.99 1.30 5.52
CA VAL A 124 -24.69 1.64 4.12
C VAL A 124 -23.18 1.67 3.90
N LEU A 125 -22.46 2.37 4.79
CA LEU A 125 -21.00 2.43 4.75
C LEU A 125 -20.38 1.05 5.00
N ASP A 126 -20.97 0.24 5.86
CA ASP A 126 -20.54 -1.14 6.11
C ASP A 126 -20.61 -2.00 4.84
N ARG A 127 -21.69 -1.88 4.05
CA ARG A 127 -21.82 -2.56 2.75
C ARG A 127 -20.83 -2.06 1.71
N ILE A 128 -20.57 -0.75 1.68
CA ILE A 128 -19.58 -0.16 0.77
C ILE A 128 -18.20 -0.70 1.13
N LEU A 129 -17.80 -0.63 2.40
CA LEU A 129 -16.51 -1.14 2.87
C LEU A 129 -16.36 -2.64 2.62
N ALA A 130 -17.39 -3.45 2.89
CA ALA A 130 -17.38 -4.88 2.59
C ALA A 130 -17.25 -5.18 1.08
N SER A 131 -17.77 -4.29 0.23
CA SER A 131 -17.62 -4.41 -1.23
C SER A 131 -16.22 -3.99 -1.69
N VAL A 132 -15.68 -2.92 -1.10
CA VAL A 132 -14.30 -2.46 -1.34
C VAL A 132 -13.29 -3.50 -0.87
N GLU A 133 -13.45 -4.10 0.30
CA GLU A 133 -12.57 -5.17 0.80
C GLU A 133 -12.56 -6.39 -0.12
N LYS A 134 -13.74 -6.84 -0.59
CA LYS A 134 -13.84 -7.94 -1.57
C LYS A 134 -13.10 -7.64 -2.86
N LEU A 135 -13.09 -6.37 -3.28
CA LEU A 135 -12.43 -5.92 -4.50
C LEU A 135 -10.93 -5.70 -4.31
N ALA A 136 -10.53 -5.05 -3.22
CA ALA A 136 -9.18 -4.60 -2.92
C ALA A 136 -8.30 -5.72 -2.35
N ARG A 137 -8.85 -6.69 -1.59
CA ARG A 137 -8.12 -7.77 -0.89
C ARG A 137 -6.69 -7.37 -0.54
N LEU A 138 -6.61 -6.41 0.38
CA LEU A 138 -5.37 -5.74 0.82
C LEU A 138 -4.25 -6.72 1.21
N ASP A 139 -4.61 -7.94 1.61
CA ASP A 139 -3.69 -9.06 1.92
C ASP A 139 -2.67 -9.38 0.82
N ARG A 140 -2.92 -8.99 -0.44
CA ARG A 140 -2.08 -9.35 -1.60
C ARG A 140 -0.94 -8.36 -1.87
N HIS A 141 -0.92 -7.20 -1.21
CA HIS A 141 0.08 -6.16 -1.49
C HIS A 141 1.41 -6.33 -0.73
N ASP A 142 1.56 -7.40 0.06
CA ASP A 142 2.83 -7.73 0.67
C ASP A 142 3.69 -8.56 -0.30
N ALA A 143 4.64 -7.90 -0.96
CA ALA A 143 5.53 -8.51 -1.95
C ALA A 143 6.31 -9.70 -1.37
N ASP A 144 6.59 -9.67 -0.07
CA ASP A 144 7.28 -10.75 0.62
C ASP A 144 6.37 -11.98 0.79
N LEU A 145 5.08 -11.82 1.12
CA LEU A 145 4.13 -12.94 1.19
C LEU A 145 3.90 -13.58 -0.19
N ALA A 146 3.90 -12.78 -1.25
CA ALA A 146 3.74 -13.26 -2.62
C ALA A 146 4.95 -14.06 -3.14
N ALA A 147 6.15 -13.75 -2.65
CA ALA A 147 7.37 -14.49 -2.98
C ALA A 147 7.45 -15.87 -2.28
N LEU A 148 6.75 -16.03 -1.15
CA LEU A 148 6.81 -17.20 -0.27
C LEU A 148 5.71 -18.22 -0.53
N ASN A 149 4.57 -17.76 -1.04
CA ASN A 149 3.61 -18.59 -1.78
C ASN A 149 3.61 -18.09 -3.23
N PRO A 150 4.58 -18.50 -4.08
CA PRO A 150 4.43 -18.27 -5.51
C PRO A 150 3.06 -18.85 -5.88
N PRO A 151 2.20 -18.10 -6.59
CA PRO A 151 0.94 -18.66 -7.03
C PRO A 151 1.28 -19.98 -7.70
N SER A 152 0.66 -21.08 -7.25
CA SER A 152 0.69 -22.34 -7.99
C SER A 152 0.51 -21.97 -9.46
N ALA A 153 1.46 -22.42 -10.29
CA ALA A 153 1.54 -22.06 -11.71
C ALA A 153 0.11 -21.92 -12.22
N PRO A 154 -0.27 -20.73 -12.75
CA PRO A 154 -1.66 -20.37 -12.95
C PRO A 154 -2.35 -21.57 -13.58
N ALA A 155 -3.39 -22.10 -12.90
CA ALA A 155 -4.13 -23.24 -13.40
C ALA A 155 -4.34 -23.03 -14.90
N PRO A 156 -3.93 -23.98 -15.76
CA PRO A 156 -3.95 -23.76 -17.20
C PRO A 156 -5.39 -23.39 -17.58
N GLY A 157 -5.61 -22.12 -17.91
CA GLY A 157 -6.93 -21.61 -18.28
C GLY A 157 -7.55 -20.48 -17.45
N THR A 158 -6.86 -19.74 -16.57
CA THR A 158 -7.33 -18.36 -16.29
C THR A 158 -6.90 -17.48 -17.45
N PRO A 159 -7.82 -17.04 -18.33
CA PRO A 159 -7.38 -16.42 -19.55
C PRO A 159 -6.81 -15.04 -19.20
N ARG A 160 -5.59 -14.79 -19.68
CA ARG A 160 -4.93 -13.48 -19.75
C ARG A 160 -5.82 -12.42 -20.45
N SER A 161 -6.98 -12.83 -20.98
CA SER A 161 -8.01 -12.01 -21.60
C SER A 161 -8.81 -11.10 -20.67
N SER A 162 -8.86 -11.36 -19.35
CA SER A 162 -9.65 -10.50 -18.46
C SER A 162 -9.03 -9.11 -18.22
N LEU A 163 -7.71 -8.97 -18.34
CA LEU A 163 -7.03 -7.72 -17.99
C LEU A 163 -7.21 -6.65 -19.07
N TRP A 164 -7.15 -7.03 -20.35
CA TRP A 164 -7.39 -6.07 -21.44
C TRP A 164 -8.84 -5.58 -21.43
N LEU A 165 -9.81 -6.42 -21.02
CA LEU A 165 -11.19 -5.99 -20.81
C LEU A 165 -11.29 -4.90 -19.73
N ALA A 166 -10.58 -5.06 -18.61
CA ALA A 166 -10.56 -4.04 -17.57
C ALA A 166 -9.92 -2.72 -18.06
N TRP A 167 -8.84 -2.81 -18.85
CA TRP A 167 -8.22 -1.64 -19.48
C TRP A 167 -9.12 -0.95 -20.51
N LEU A 168 -9.81 -1.71 -21.37
CA LEU A 168 -10.79 -1.15 -22.30
C LEU A 168 -11.96 -0.49 -21.57
N THR A 169 -12.46 -1.14 -20.51
CA THR A 169 -13.50 -0.56 -19.67
C THR A 169 -13.03 0.72 -19.02
N LEU A 170 -11.81 0.77 -18.49
CA LEU A 170 -11.23 1.97 -17.90
C LEU A 170 -11.16 3.10 -18.94
N VAL A 171 -10.49 2.87 -20.07
CA VAL A 171 -10.33 3.88 -21.12
C VAL A 171 -11.68 4.36 -21.63
N GLY A 172 -12.63 3.46 -21.89
CA GLY A 172 -13.97 3.80 -22.33
C GLY A 172 -14.76 4.60 -21.29
N CYS A 173 -14.67 4.23 -20.01
CA CYS A 173 -15.32 4.96 -18.92
C CYS A 173 -14.74 6.36 -18.75
N GLU A 174 -13.42 6.52 -18.84
CA GLU A 174 -12.74 7.82 -18.73
C GLU A 174 -13.12 8.75 -19.90
N MET A 175 -13.11 8.21 -21.13
CA MET A 175 -13.55 8.94 -22.32
C MET A 175 -15.01 9.38 -22.20
N LEU A 176 -15.90 8.47 -21.78
CA LEU A 176 -17.33 8.76 -21.62
C LEU A 176 -17.59 9.73 -20.46
N CYS A 177 -16.87 9.59 -19.35
CA CYS A 177 -16.95 10.48 -18.19
C CYS A 177 -16.59 11.91 -18.59
N GLN A 178 -15.48 12.10 -19.30
CA GLN A 178 -15.06 13.42 -19.76
C GLN A 178 -16.08 14.05 -20.71
N VAL A 179 -16.58 13.28 -21.68
CA VAL A 179 -17.60 13.75 -22.63
C VAL A 179 -18.90 14.10 -21.88
N ALA A 180 -19.35 13.24 -20.96
CA ALA A 180 -20.54 13.47 -20.15
C ALA A 180 -20.42 14.71 -19.27
N LEU A 181 -19.26 14.96 -18.65
CA LEU A 181 -19.00 16.19 -17.90
C LEU A 181 -19.11 17.45 -18.78
N LYS A 182 -18.58 17.41 -20.00
CA LYS A 182 -18.67 18.53 -20.93
C LYS A 182 -20.12 18.79 -21.40
N PHE A 183 -20.89 17.73 -21.69
CA PHE A 183 -22.30 17.88 -22.01
C PHE A 183 -23.14 18.33 -20.81
N ALA A 184 -22.81 17.87 -19.60
CA ALA A 184 -23.44 18.34 -18.37
C ALA A 184 -23.21 19.85 -18.20
N GLY A 185 -21.99 20.33 -18.40
CA GLY A 185 -21.68 21.76 -18.36
C GLY A 185 -22.49 22.58 -19.39
N ARG A 186 -22.57 22.11 -20.64
CA ARG A 186 -23.39 22.77 -21.68
C ARG A 186 -24.89 22.78 -21.36
N ALA A 187 -25.41 21.70 -20.78
CA ALA A 187 -26.83 21.57 -20.44
C ALA A 187 -27.21 22.40 -19.20
N THR A 188 -26.30 22.56 -18.25
CA THR A 188 -26.54 23.33 -17.03
C THR A 188 -26.32 24.84 -17.23
N GLY A 189 -25.47 25.24 -18.19
CA GLY A 189 -25.13 26.65 -18.45
C GLY A 189 -24.11 27.20 -17.44
N GLU A 190 -24.01 28.53 -17.31
CA GLU A 190 -23.21 29.14 -16.24
C GLU A 190 -23.71 28.65 -14.88
N PHE A 191 -22.79 28.04 -14.13
CA PHE A 191 -23.12 27.48 -12.83
C PHE A 191 -23.11 28.57 -11.77
N ASP A 192 -24.29 28.95 -11.32
CA ASP A 192 -24.45 29.80 -10.15
C ASP A 192 -24.50 28.92 -8.90
N PHE A 193 -23.84 29.33 -7.82
CA PHE A 193 -23.91 28.70 -6.48
C PHE A 193 -25.28 28.91 -5.78
N SER A 194 -26.37 28.85 -6.55
CA SER A 194 -27.74 28.93 -6.07
C SER A 194 -28.36 27.54 -5.97
N LEU A 195 -29.37 27.39 -5.11
CA LEU A 195 -30.12 26.13 -4.99
C LEU A 195 -30.75 25.71 -6.34
N ALA A 196 -31.12 26.67 -7.18
CA ALA A 196 -31.62 26.44 -8.53
C ALA A 196 -30.51 25.94 -9.50
N GLY A 197 -29.28 26.42 -9.34
CA GLY A 197 -28.11 25.89 -10.06
C GLY A 197 -27.82 24.43 -9.71
N PHE A 198 -27.86 24.09 -8.42
CA PHE A 198 -27.75 22.70 -7.96
C PHE A 198 -28.89 21.81 -8.47
N ALA A 199 -30.15 22.29 -8.43
CA ALA A 199 -31.29 21.55 -8.95
C ALA A 199 -31.13 21.26 -10.45
N ARG A 200 -30.73 22.26 -11.26
CA ARG A 200 -30.45 22.09 -12.69
C ARG A 200 -29.33 21.08 -12.96
N ALA A 201 -28.25 21.13 -12.18
CA ALA A 201 -27.16 20.16 -12.31
C ALA A 201 -27.64 18.73 -11.99
N LEU A 202 -28.38 18.54 -10.89
CA LEU A 202 -28.92 17.24 -10.48
C LEU A 202 -29.98 16.70 -11.43
N SER A 203 -30.72 17.56 -12.14
CA SER A 203 -31.66 17.15 -13.19
C SER A 203 -30.98 16.78 -14.51
N SER A 204 -29.69 17.08 -14.69
CA SER A 204 -28.95 16.76 -15.90
C SER A 204 -28.65 15.25 -15.97
N PRO A 205 -29.15 14.52 -16.98
CA PRO A 205 -28.85 13.08 -17.12
C PRO A 205 -27.34 12.85 -17.35
N TRP A 206 -26.65 13.80 -17.97
CA TRP A 206 -25.22 13.73 -18.24
C TRP A 206 -24.36 13.77 -16.96
N LEU A 207 -24.82 14.46 -15.91
CA LEU A 207 -24.15 14.43 -14.61
C LEU A 207 -24.16 13.03 -14.01
N TRP A 208 -25.31 12.36 -14.06
CA TRP A 208 -25.45 10.98 -13.57
C TRP A 208 -24.66 9.98 -14.41
N THR A 209 -24.59 10.17 -15.73
CA THR A 209 -23.70 9.39 -16.60
C THR A 209 -22.23 9.56 -16.20
N ALA A 210 -21.78 10.79 -15.93
CA ALA A 210 -20.41 11.07 -15.46
C ALA A 210 -20.14 10.37 -14.12
N ILE A 211 -21.05 10.47 -13.15
CA ILE A 211 -20.91 9.80 -11.85
C ILE A 211 -20.84 8.26 -12.03
N GLY A 212 -21.75 7.68 -12.82
CA GLY A 212 -21.79 6.23 -13.04
C GLY A 212 -20.53 5.71 -13.74
N THR A 213 -20.04 6.42 -14.75
CA THR A 213 -18.81 6.07 -15.48
C THR A 213 -17.57 6.27 -14.64
N TYR A 214 -17.51 7.31 -13.80
CA TYR A 214 -16.44 7.50 -12.82
C TYR A 214 -16.37 6.33 -11.83
N VAL A 215 -17.51 5.91 -11.26
CA VAL A 215 -17.55 4.74 -10.37
C VAL A 215 -17.11 3.47 -11.10
N CYS A 216 -17.58 3.26 -12.33
CA CYS A 216 -17.18 2.10 -13.15
C CYS A 216 -15.67 2.11 -13.47
N GLY A 217 -15.12 3.27 -13.87
CA GLY A 217 -13.70 3.47 -14.13
C GLY A 217 -12.84 3.20 -12.89
N PHE A 218 -13.28 3.69 -11.73
CA PHE A 218 -12.62 3.39 -10.46
C PHE A 218 -12.59 1.88 -10.16
N LEU A 219 -13.69 1.16 -10.37
CA LEU A 219 -13.74 -0.30 -10.19
C LEU A 219 -12.82 -1.02 -11.19
N ALA A 220 -12.78 -0.58 -12.45
CA ALA A 220 -11.88 -1.12 -13.47
C ALA A 220 -10.42 -0.88 -13.09
N TRP A 221 -10.09 0.31 -12.59
CA TRP A 221 -8.76 0.65 -12.07
C TRP A 221 -8.36 -0.25 -10.89
N MET A 222 -9.27 -0.48 -9.94
CA MET A 222 -9.02 -1.42 -8.84
C MET A 222 -8.76 -2.85 -9.33
N LEU A 223 -9.47 -3.32 -10.36
CA LEU A 223 -9.21 -4.62 -10.97
C LEU A 223 -7.86 -4.69 -11.67
N ILE A 224 -7.41 -3.60 -12.28
CA ILE A 224 -6.09 -3.47 -12.90
C ILE A 224 -5.00 -3.51 -11.84
N LEU A 225 -5.11 -2.69 -10.78
CA LEU A 225 -4.14 -2.67 -9.68
C LEU A 225 -4.08 -3.99 -8.91
N ARG A 226 -5.18 -4.75 -8.87
CA ARG A 226 -5.20 -6.10 -8.29
C ARG A 226 -4.33 -7.12 -9.04
N LYS A 227 -4.12 -6.92 -10.35
CA LYS A 227 -3.43 -7.88 -11.24
C LYS A 227 -2.12 -7.37 -11.82
N SER A 228 -1.83 -6.08 -11.69
CA SER A 228 -0.67 -5.42 -12.30
C SER A 228 0.22 -4.86 -11.20
N ARG A 229 1.54 -4.90 -11.39
CA ARG A 229 2.48 -4.23 -10.48
C ARG A 229 2.25 -2.73 -10.56
N LEU A 230 2.31 -2.04 -9.42
CA LEU A 230 2.10 -0.59 -9.35
C LEU A 230 3.03 0.16 -10.31
N SER A 231 4.29 -0.26 -10.40
CA SER A 231 5.30 0.28 -11.33
C SER A 231 4.95 0.12 -12.81
N GLN A 232 4.15 -0.88 -13.20
CA GLN A 232 3.73 -1.09 -14.59
C GLN A 232 2.38 -0.43 -14.90
N ALA A 233 1.49 -0.35 -13.90
CA ALA A 233 0.15 0.21 -14.06
C ALA A 233 0.18 1.72 -14.35
N PHE A 234 1.05 2.47 -13.68
CA PHE A 234 1.19 3.93 -13.87
C PHE A 234 1.69 4.31 -15.27
N PRO A 235 2.76 3.70 -15.81
CA PRO A 235 3.16 3.92 -17.21
C PRO A 235 2.06 3.63 -18.21
N THR A 236 1.34 2.53 -18.00
CA THR A 236 0.28 2.08 -18.90
C THR A 236 -0.93 3.01 -18.89
N SER A 237 -1.23 3.69 -17.77
CA SER A 237 -2.36 4.63 -17.69
C SER A 237 -2.17 5.90 -18.53
N ALA A 238 -0.96 6.15 -19.05
CA ALA A 238 -0.71 7.21 -20.02
C ALA A 238 -1.66 7.14 -21.25
N ILE A 239 -2.10 5.94 -21.64
CA ILE A 239 -3.04 5.72 -22.75
C ILE A 239 -4.40 6.38 -22.50
N VAL A 240 -4.81 6.53 -21.24
CA VAL A 240 -6.08 7.16 -20.86
C VAL A 240 -6.07 8.63 -21.28
N PHE A 241 -4.96 9.35 -21.04
CA PHE A 241 -4.84 10.76 -21.43
C PHE A 241 -5.00 10.95 -22.93
N VAL A 242 -4.36 10.09 -23.72
CA VAL A 242 -4.49 10.10 -25.19
C VAL A 242 -5.93 9.82 -25.61
N GLY A 243 -6.58 8.82 -24.99
CA GLY A 243 -7.98 8.49 -25.26
C GLY A 243 -8.94 9.64 -24.95
N VAL A 244 -8.75 10.30 -23.81
CA VAL A 244 -9.50 11.47 -23.33
C VAL A 244 -9.31 12.67 -24.27
N MET A 245 -8.08 12.95 -24.70
CA MET A 245 -7.83 14.01 -25.71
C MET A 245 -8.51 13.68 -27.05
N PHE A 246 -8.42 12.42 -27.49
CA PHE A 246 -9.05 11.96 -28.71
C PHE A 246 -10.58 12.04 -28.65
N SER A 247 -11.22 11.65 -27.54
CA SER A 247 -12.68 11.76 -27.37
C SER A 247 -13.14 13.21 -27.37
N SER A 248 -12.36 14.11 -26.75
CA SER A 248 -12.64 15.55 -26.77
C SER A 248 -12.61 16.14 -28.18
N TRP A 249 -11.62 15.77 -28.99
CA TRP A 249 -11.56 16.18 -30.39
C TRP A 249 -12.69 15.58 -31.23
N LEU A 250 -12.92 14.27 -31.11
CA LEU A 250 -13.89 13.55 -31.94
C LEU A 250 -15.34 13.96 -31.67
N VAL A 251 -15.72 14.11 -30.40
CA VAL A 251 -17.12 14.32 -30.00
C VAL A 251 -17.48 15.80 -29.95
N LEU A 252 -16.56 16.66 -29.54
CA LEU A 252 -16.85 18.09 -29.36
C LEU A 252 -16.26 18.97 -30.47
N GLY A 253 -15.44 18.41 -31.37
CA GLY A 253 -14.77 19.16 -32.44
C GLY A 253 -13.73 20.15 -31.92
N GLU A 254 -13.24 19.97 -30.69
CA GLU A 254 -12.28 20.90 -30.09
C GLU A 254 -10.93 20.80 -30.80
N ALA A 255 -10.43 21.94 -31.30
CA ALA A 255 -9.14 21.99 -31.96
C ALA A 255 -8.01 21.63 -30.97
N LEU A 256 -7.29 20.55 -31.26
CA LEU A 256 -6.06 20.19 -30.56
C LEU A 256 -5.00 21.26 -30.82
N THR A 257 -4.82 22.16 -29.86
CA THR A 257 -3.77 23.18 -29.94
C THR A 257 -2.39 22.53 -29.77
N TRP A 258 -1.37 23.12 -30.40
CA TRP A 258 0.02 22.65 -30.29
C TRP A 258 0.51 22.60 -28.84
N ASN A 259 0.05 23.50 -27.99
CA ASN A 259 0.37 23.53 -26.56
C ASN A 259 -0.19 22.29 -25.82
N MET A 260 -1.40 21.84 -26.16
CA MET A 260 -2.00 20.63 -25.58
C MET A 260 -1.24 19.37 -26.01
N LEU A 261 -0.84 19.30 -27.28
CA LEU A 261 -0.03 18.19 -27.79
C LEU A 261 1.36 18.14 -27.14
N ALA A 262 2.03 19.29 -27.00
CA ALA A 262 3.31 19.38 -26.32
C ALA A 262 3.21 18.97 -24.84
N GLY A 263 2.17 19.46 -24.13
CA GLY A 263 1.92 19.08 -22.74
C GLY A 263 1.62 17.58 -22.58
N ALA A 264 0.83 17.00 -23.49
CA ALA A 264 0.54 15.56 -23.47
C ALA A 264 1.80 14.71 -23.70
N MET A 265 2.62 15.08 -24.69
CA MET A 265 3.90 14.40 -24.94
C MET A 265 4.85 14.48 -23.74
N LEU A 266 4.90 15.63 -23.06
CA LEU A 266 5.73 15.81 -21.87
C LEU A 266 5.26 14.92 -20.71
N ILE A 267 3.96 14.88 -20.44
CA ILE A 267 3.37 14.05 -19.36
C ILE A 267 3.57 12.56 -19.67
N THR A 268 3.24 12.12 -20.89
CA THR A 268 3.46 10.73 -21.31
C THR A 268 4.94 10.35 -21.23
N GLY A 269 5.84 11.23 -21.67
CA GLY A 269 7.29 11.01 -21.57
C GLY A 269 7.77 10.87 -20.12
N GLY A 270 7.34 11.76 -19.22
CA GLY A 270 7.68 11.68 -17.79
C GLY A 270 7.17 10.40 -17.12
N ILE A 271 5.94 10.00 -17.45
CA ILE A 271 5.32 8.76 -16.94
C ILE A 271 6.09 7.50 -17.42
N LEU A 272 6.56 7.49 -18.68
CA LEU A 272 7.34 6.37 -19.23
C LEU A 272 8.74 6.28 -18.59
N LEU A 273 9.38 7.42 -18.33
CA LEU A 273 10.69 7.48 -17.66
C LEU A 273 10.61 6.92 -16.23
N LEU A 274 9.61 7.32 -15.44
CA LEU A 274 9.37 6.79 -14.10
C LEU A 274 9.10 5.28 -14.08
N GLY A 275 8.50 4.74 -15.15
CA GLY A 275 8.29 3.31 -15.32
C GLY A 275 9.58 2.51 -15.49
N SER A 276 10.61 3.11 -16.08
CA SER A 276 11.87 2.41 -16.42
C SER A 276 12.85 2.25 -15.26
N GLU A 277 12.81 3.12 -14.25
CA GLU A 277 13.72 3.05 -13.08
C GLU A 277 13.37 1.93 -12.09
N SER A 278 12.22 1.28 -12.26
CA SER A 278 11.72 0.27 -11.31
C SER A 278 12.40 -1.11 -11.40
N ASP A 279 13.25 -1.35 -12.42
CA ASP A 279 13.85 -2.67 -12.69
C ASP A 279 15.34 -2.78 -12.27
N GLU A 280 15.97 -1.75 -11.72
CA GLU A 280 17.41 -1.76 -11.38
C GLU A 280 17.70 -1.58 -9.86
N VAL A 281 17.35 -2.57 -9.04
CA VAL A 281 18.13 -2.86 -7.81
C VAL A 281 18.33 -4.37 -7.69
N GLN A 282 19.13 -4.92 -8.59
CA GLN A 282 19.70 -6.25 -8.42
C GLN A 282 20.88 -6.13 -7.43
N LEU A 283 20.62 -6.43 -6.15
CA LEU A 283 21.69 -6.63 -5.17
C LEU A 283 22.62 -7.75 -5.68
N PRO A 284 23.95 -7.55 -5.66
CA PRO A 284 24.90 -8.56 -6.11
C PRO A 284 24.73 -9.84 -5.28
N PRO A 285 24.95 -11.03 -5.87
CA PRO A 285 24.92 -12.28 -5.13
C PRO A 285 25.96 -12.22 -4.00
N LEU A 286 25.48 -12.34 -2.76
CA LEU A 286 26.36 -12.52 -1.61
C LEU A 286 27.05 -13.87 -1.77
N ASN A 287 28.33 -13.82 -2.12
CA ASN A 287 29.21 -14.98 -2.09
C ASN A 287 29.28 -15.50 -0.64
N HIS A 288 29.21 -16.82 -0.55
CA HIS A 288 29.13 -17.66 0.65
C HIS A 288 30.07 -17.29 1.80
#